data_AF-A0A1G0ZSQ0-F1
#
_entry.id   AF-A0A1G0ZSQ0-F1
#
_cell.length_a   1.000
_cell.length_b   1.000
_cell.length_c   1.000
_cell.angle_alpha   90.00
_cell.angle_beta   90.00
_cell.angle_gamma   90.00
#
_symmetry.space_group_name_H-M   'P 1'
#
loop_
_entity.id
_entity.type
_entity.pdbx_description
1 polymer ?
#
loop_
_entity_poly.entity_id
_entity_poly.type
_entity_poly.pdbx_seq_one_letter_code
_entity_poly.pdbx_strand_id
1 'polypeptide(L)'
;MKRMFWMGCLLTGFLSFTIANTLHAAAFEQAFKLTKINGECNVMTPDSKVFAPAAEGKAYPYGSKISTGRKSSVIVEFSTGNSCRVLASSVLIVTEDAKDAKAKSIKLEEGRVTVELEEKFHENNSLNVETAAAICGAIGCKFTVSSTTENDLKVVVVTCDEGKLKLSGPDFEIPLLEKDDAASISKAVEKDFIRIKNIKGSFNIALKNSQGEAVNPDLKLGYSVKIYREVSPSGNNMLVYVLILTPEGKTEATYAYTRPLDTPVAPKSAEKKDATETKDDGQGIVPITTTTTTTTTTTTTTMPPKDFQTLTGRTTATVVGELITTTTRPSPTPVGER
;
A
#
# COMPACT_ATOMS: atom_id res chain seq x y z
N MET A 1 12.72 60.98 67.91
CA MET A 1 12.54 59.51 67.90
C MET A 1 11.36 59.16 66.99
N LYS A 2 11.51 58.11 66.16
CA LYS A 2 10.47 57.37 65.37
C LYS A 2 9.72 58.17 64.28
N ARG A 3 9.99 57.99 62.98
CA ARG A 3 9.65 56.90 62.01
C ARG A 3 8.15 56.68 61.76
N MET A 4 7.73 56.80 60.48
CA MET A 4 6.79 55.96 59.67
C MET A 4 6.13 56.88 58.62
N PHE A 5 6.48 56.88 57.32
CA PHE A 5 6.44 55.85 56.26
C PHE A 5 5.02 55.30 55.98
N TRP A 6 4.36 55.82 54.93
CA TRP A 6 3.22 55.21 54.24
C TRP A 6 3.23 55.72 52.78
N MET A 7 3.81 54.96 51.85
CA MET A 7 3.22 53.89 51.02
C MET A 7 2.35 54.43 49.87
N GLY A 8 3.03 54.97 48.84
CA GLY A 8 2.45 55.25 47.53
C GLY A 8 2.46 53.99 46.67
N CYS A 9 1.26 53.46 46.41
CA CYS A 9 1.02 52.31 45.55
C CYS A 9 1.07 52.77 44.09
N LEU A 10 2.15 52.47 43.37
CA LEU A 10 2.29 52.75 41.94
C LEU A 10 2.02 51.45 41.17
N LEU A 11 0.85 51.40 40.53
CA LEU A 11 0.37 50.33 39.67
C LEU A 11 1.15 50.37 38.34
N THR A 12 2.13 49.48 38.16
CA THR A 12 2.78 49.26 36.86
C THR A 12 2.12 48.08 36.17
N GLY A 13 1.22 48.37 35.23
CA GLY A 13 0.61 47.40 34.34
C GLY A 13 1.66 46.85 33.36
N PHE A 14 2.10 45.61 33.58
CA PHE A 14 2.92 44.86 32.67
C PHE A 14 2.04 44.35 31.51
N LEU A 15 2.04 45.07 30.39
CA LEU A 15 1.41 44.63 29.15
C LEU A 15 2.32 43.60 28.48
N SER A 16 2.15 42.32 28.81
CA SER A 16 2.85 41.22 28.13
C SER A 16 2.37 41.10 26.69
N PHE A 17 3.17 41.60 25.76
CA PHE A 17 3.03 41.38 24.32
C PHE A 17 3.43 39.94 24.00
N THR A 18 2.49 39.00 24.08
CA THR A 18 2.68 37.64 23.55
C THR A 18 2.64 37.72 22.04
N ILE A 19 3.83 37.72 21.40
CA ILE A 19 3.97 37.53 19.96
C ILE A 19 3.58 36.09 19.67
N ALA A 20 2.36 35.88 19.16
CA ALA A 20 1.94 34.60 18.63
C ALA A 20 2.74 34.34 17.35
N ASN A 21 3.84 33.60 17.46
CA ASN A 21 4.53 33.04 16.31
C ASN A 21 3.56 32.04 15.65
N THR A 22 2.87 32.47 14.61
CA THR A 22 2.17 31.58 13.70
C THR A 22 3.22 30.74 12.99
N LEU A 23 3.47 29.53 13.52
CA LEU A 23 4.24 28.49 12.86
C LEU A 23 3.54 28.15 11.53
N HIS A 24 3.91 28.88 10.49
CA HIS A 24 3.60 28.51 9.11
C HIS A 24 4.50 27.34 8.74
N ALA A 25 3.90 26.28 8.21
CA ALA A 25 4.63 25.13 7.69
C ALA A 25 5.66 25.61 6.66
N ALA A 26 6.92 25.17 6.80
CA ALA A 26 8.00 25.61 5.93
C ALA A 26 7.76 25.16 4.48
N ALA A 27 7.84 26.10 3.54
CA ALA A 27 7.78 25.80 2.11
C ALA A 27 8.97 24.92 1.70
N PHE A 28 8.78 24.12 0.64
CA PHE A 28 9.86 23.33 0.06
C PHE A 28 11.01 24.20 -0.43
N GLU A 29 12.25 23.77 -0.19
CA GLU A 29 13.42 24.36 -0.82
C GLU A 29 13.47 23.99 -2.33
N GLN A 30 14.15 24.81 -3.15
CA GLN A 30 14.32 24.56 -4.59
C GLN A 30 15.16 23.32 -4.91
N ALA A 31 15.91 22.85 -3.92
CA ALA A 31 16.73 21.64 -3.96
C ALA A 31 16.62 20.96 -2.60
N PHE A 32 16.78 19.63 -2.55
CA PHE A 32 16.82 18.92 -1.28
C PHE A 32 18.28 18.78 -0.80
N LYS A 33 18.48 18.67 0.52
CA LYS A 33 19.82 18.50 1.11
C LYS A 33 19.98 17.11 1.70
N LEU A 34 21.21 16.60 1.67
CA LEU A 34 21.57 15.36 2.37
C LEU A 34 22.27 15.72 3.67
N THR A 35 21.61 15.64 4.81
CA THR A 35 22.14 16.22 6.07
C THR A 35 22.93 15.27 6.94
N LYS A 36 22.72 13.97 6.80
CA LYS A 36 23.41 12.96 7.62
C LYS A 36 23.62 11.69 6.81
N ILE A 37 24.85 11.42 6.39
CA ILE A 37 25.19 10.23 5.60
C ILE A 37 25.94 9.25 6.49
N ASN A 38 25.37 8.06 6.67
CA ASN A 38 26.06 6.94 7.30
C ASN A 38 26.34 5.87 6.23
N GLY A 39 27.62 5.55 6.00
CA GLY A 39 28.02 4.54 5.02
C GLY A 39 28.01 5.03 3.56
N GLU A 40 27.98 4.08 2.62
CA GLU A 40 27.96 4.38 1.19
C GLU A 40 26.61 4.96 0.74
N CYS A 41 26.66 6.16 0.16
CA CYS A 41 25.55 6.84 -0.48
C CYS A 41 26.05 7.48 -1.77
N ASN A 42 25.37 7.20 -2.89
CA ASN A 42 25.70 7.73 -4.19
C ASN A 42 24.49 8.48 -4.77
N VAL A 43 24.74 9.57 -5.51
CA VAL A 43 23.71 10.35 -6.19
C VAL A 43 24.03 10.46 -7.67
N MET A 44 23.01 10.32 -8.50
CA MET A 44 23.04 10.60 -9.94
C MET A 44 22.11 11.77 -10.20
N THR A 45 22.67 12.92 -10.60
CA THR A 45 21.89 14.14 -10.91
C THR A 45 21.19 14.02 -12.26
N PRO A 46 20.14 14.82 -12.55
CA PRO A 46 19.44 14.77 -13.84
C PRO A 46 20.36 14.99 -15.06
N ASP A 47 21.39 15.83 -14.90
CA ASP A 47 22.34 16.17 -15.96
C ASP A 47 23.43 15.11 -16.17
N SER A 48 23.51 14.11 -15.30
CA SER A 48 24.52 13.05 -15.32
C SER A 48 23.88 11.66 -15.38
N LYS A 49 24.49 10.74 -16.12
CA LYS A 49 24.10 9.33 -16.13
C LYS A 49 24.96 8.45 -15.20
N VAL A 50 25.86 9.08 -14.45
CA VAL A 50 26.84 8.38 -13.62
C VAL A 50 26.57 8.71 -12.16
N PHE A 51 26.54 7.67 -11.32
CA PHE A 51 26.50 7.81 -9.87
C PHE A 51 27.83 8.36 -9.35
N ALA A 52 27.75 9.39 -8.53
CA ALA A 52 28.90 9.94 -7.80
C ALA A 52 28.65 9.85 -6.28
N PRO A 53 29.71 9.75 -5.45
CA PRO A 53 29.56 9.78 -4.01
C PRO A 53 28.79 11.03 -3.53
N ALA A 54 27.85 10.80 -2.62
CA ALA A 54 27.08 11.86 -1.99
C ALA A 54 27.95 12.66 -1.00
N ALA A 55 27.70 13.97 -0.88
CA ALA A 55 28.36 14.83 0.09
C ALA A 55 27.35 15.34 1.12
N GLU A 56 27.70 15.26 2.40
CA GLU A 56 26.87 15.76 3.49
C GLU A 56 26.75 17.29 3.43
N GLY A 57 25.56 17.81 3.71
CA GLY A 57 25.20 19.22 3.58
C GLY A 57 25.00 19.71 2.15
N LYS A 58 25.33 18.92 1.13
CA LYS A 58 25.19 19.33 -0.28
C LYS A 58 23.72 19.32 -0.70
N ALA A 59 23.32 20.37 -1.40
CA ALA A 59 22.03 20.46 -2.06
C ALA A 59 22.07 19.78 -3.44
N TYR A 60 21.02 19.04 -3.76
CA TYR A 60 20.85 18.32 -5.01
C TYR A 60 19.54 18.71 -5.69
N PRO A 61 19.51 18.88 -7.02
CA PRO A 61 18.29 19.24 -7.73
C PRO A 61 17.28 18.09 -7.70
N TYR A 62 15.99 18.45 -7.76
CA TYR A 62 14.94 17.46 -8.01
C TYR A 62 15.16 16.75 -9.35
N GLY A 63 14.73 15.49 -9.42
CA GLY A 63 15.09 14.52 -10.45
C GLY A 63 16.35 13.70 -10.15
N SER A 64 17.10 14.04 -9.09
CA SER A 64 18.27 13.26 -8.68
C SER A 64 17.88 11.88 -8.14
N LYS A 65 18.61 10.85 -8.57
CA LYS A 65 18.48 9.46 -8.11
C LYS A 65 19.48 9.19 -6.99
N ILE A 66 19.01 8.67 -5.87
CA ILE A 66 19.80 8.35 -4.68
C ILE A 66 19.89 6.83 -4.54
N SER A 67 21.08 6.32 -4.25
CA SER A 67 21.36 4.92 -3.98
C SER A 67 22.16 4.76 -2.69
N THR A 68 21.78 3.80 -1.84
CA THR A 68 22.42 3.53 -0.54
C THR A 68 22.89 2.07 -0.44
N GLY A 69 24.04 1.86 0.18
CA GLY A 69 24.61 0.53 0.41
C GLY A 69 23.90 -0.30 1.51
N ARG A 70 24.35 -1.55 1.71
CA ARG A 70 23.72 -2.56 2.61
C ARG A 70 23.71 -2.20 4.11
N LYS A 71 24.58 -1.30 4.55
CA LYS A 71 24.65 -0.82 5.94
C LYS A 71 24.64 0.70 5.99
N SER A 72 24.01 1.30 4.99
CA SER A 72 24.02 2.73 4.80
C SER A 72 22.67 3.34 5.14
N SER A 73 22.66 4.63 5.44
CA SER A 73 21.44 5.42 5.54
C SER A 73 21.76 6.87 5.25
N VAL A 74 20.80 7.60 4.69
CA VAL A 74 20.91 9.06 4.51
C VAL A 74 19.63 9.76 4.93
N ILE A 75 19.73 10.95 5.50
CA ILE A 75 18.59 11.84 5.73
C ILE A 75 18.52 12.84 4.57
N VAL A 76 17.40 12.81 3.86
CA VAL A 76 17.01 13.79 2.83
C VAL A 76 16.14 14.83 3.51
N GLU A 77 16.59 16.07 3.57
CA GLU A 77 15.81 17.20 4.10
C GLU A 77 15.20 17.98 2.94
N PHE A 78 13.87 18.18 2.99
CA PHE A 78 13.13 18.93 1.98
C PHE A 78 12.87 20.38 2.40
N SER A 79 12.64 20.58 3.70
CA SER A 79 12.57 21.85 4.40
C SER A 79 12.80 21.61 5.88
N THR A 80 12.99 22.66 6.67
CA THR A 80 13.16 22.54 8.12
C THR A 80 11.98 21.75 8.73
N GLY A 81 12.29 20.68 9.48
CA GLY A 81 11.28 19.83 10.12
C GLY A 81 10.64 18.77 9.21
N ASN A 82 10.93 18.77 7.91
CA ASN A 82 10.35 17.86 6.92
C ASN A 82 11.44 17.05 6.23
N SER A 83 11.52 15.76 6.56
CA SER A 83 12.62 14.90 6.13
C SER A 83 12.19 13.50 5.74
N CYS A 84 13.03 12.85 4.96
CA CYS A 84 12.91 11.45 4.59
C CYS A 84 14.24 10.75 4.92
N ARG A 85 14.18 9.80 5.84
CA ARG A 85 15.29 8.90 6.13
C ARG A 85 15.26 7.72 5.16
N VAL A 86 16.28 7.64 4.33
CA VAL A 86 16.52 6.54 3.40
C VAL A 86 17.39 5.50 4.10
N LEU A 87 16.92 4.26 4.16
CA LEU A 87 17.61 3.15 4.83
C LEU A 87 18.41 2.32 3.83
N ALA A 88 19.09 1.28 4.34
CA ALA A 88 20.01 0.47 3.57
C ALA A 88 19.40 -0.15 2.32
N SER A 89 20.25 -0.34 1.30
CA SER A 89 19.88 -0.99 0.03
C SER A 89 18.69 -0.35 -0.66
N SER A 90 18.54 0.97 -0.50
CA SER A 90 17.45 1.72 -1.12
C SER A 90 17.90 2.46 -2.36
N VAL A 91 17.00 2.47 -3.34
CA VAL A 91 17.13 3.22 -4.59
C VAL A 91 15.85 4.02 -4.80
N LEU A 92 15.99 5.35 -4.90
CA LEU A 92 14.85 6.24 -5.10
C LEU A 92 15.20 7.45 -5.95
N ILE A 93 14.17 8.12 -6.45
CA ILE A 93 14.28 9.40 -7.17
C ILE A 93 13.38 10.40 -6.48
N VAL A 94 13.90 11.57 -6.13
CA VAL A 94 13.08 12.67 -5.60
C VAL A 94 12.70 13.57 -6.76
N THR A 95 11.42 13.69 -7.09
CA THR A 95 10.91 14.49 -8.20
C THR A 95 10.01 15.61 -7.72
N GLU A 96 9.94 16.66 -8.52
CA GLU A 96 8.97 17.75 -8.39
C GLU A 96 7.90 17.57 -9.47
N ASP A 97 6.65 17.90 -9.15
CA ASP A 97 5.58 17.90 -10.14
C ASP A 97 5.76 19.07 -11.12
N ALA A 98 5.54 18.80 -12.41
CA ALA A 98 5.76 19.80 -13.46
C ALA A 98 4.73 20.94 -13.44
N LYS A 99 3.56 20.73 -12.84
CA LYS A 99 2.46 21.69 -12.77
C LYS A 99 2.40 22.41 -11.42
N ASP A 100 2.83 21.74 -10.35
CA ASP A 100 2.82 22.29 -9.00
C ASP A 100 4.17 22.12 -8.29
N ALA A 101 4.89 23.23 -8.13
CA ALA A 101 6.15 23.25 -7.40
C ALA A 101 6.01 22.85 -5.92
N LYS A 102 4.80 22.91 -5.36
CA LYS A 102 4.49 22.50 -3.98
C LYS A 102 4.19 21.01 -3.86
N ALA A 103 4.12 20.29 -4.97
CA ALA A 103 3.94 18.85 -4.99
C ALA A 103 5.27 18.16 -5.30
N LYS A 104 5.73 17.34 -4.35
CA LYS A 104 6.93 16.52 -4.50
C LYS A 104 6.56 15.04 -4.42
N SER A 105 7.33 14.22 -5.12
CA SER A 105 7.19 12.77 -5.08
C SER A 105 8.54 12.10 -4.83
N ILE A 106 8.54 11.08 -3.99
CA ILE A 106 9.65 10.15 -3.78
C ILE A 106 9.30 8.87 -4.52
N LYS A 107 9.91 8.64 -5.68
CA LYS A 107 9.75 7.39 -6.44
C LYS A 107 10.70 6.34 -5.87
N LEU A 108 10.17 5.48 -5.01
CA LEU A 108 10.90 4.38 -4.38
C LEU A 108 10.88 3.14 -5.27
N GLU A 109 12.04 2.76 -5.80
CA GLU A 109 12.19 1.57 -6.65
C GLU A 109 12.36 0.30 -5.79
N GLU A 110 13.26 0.38 -4.81
CA GLU A 110 13.63 -0.72 -3.91
C GLU A 110 14.13 -0.13 -2.58
N GLY A 111 13.99 -0.87 -1.48
CA GLY A 111 14.50 -0.54 -0.15
C GLY A 111 13.42 0.00 0.79
N ARG A 112 13.81 0.91 1.69
CA ARG A 112 12.92 1.43 2.74
C ARG A 112 13.18 2.89 3.02
N VAL A 113 12.11 3.65 3.17
CA VAL A 113 12.12 5.06 3.56
C VAL A 113 11.21 5.29 4.75
N THR A 114 11.63 6.15 5.66
CA THR A 114 10.79 6.69 6.74
C THR A 114 10.66 8.18 6.53
N VAL A 115 9.44 8.65 6.39
CA VAL A 115 9.12 10.06 6.16
C VAL A 115 8.61 10.64 7.47
N GLU A 116 9.07 11.83 7.80
CA GLU A 116 8.64 12.60 8.98
C GLU A 116 8.34 14.03 8.52
N LEU A 117 7.09 14.43 8.66
CA LEU A 117 6.58 15.74 8.26
C LEU A 117 5.89 16.43 9.43
N GLU A 118 5.87 17.75 9.40
CA GLU A 118 5.09 18.55 10.34
C GLU A 118 3.58 18.32 10.14
N GLU A 119 2.81 18.42 11.22
CA GLU A 119 1.36 18.14 11.23
C GLU A 119 0.59 18.97 10.18
N LYS A 120 0.96 20.24 10.00
CA LYS A 120 0.30 21.18 9.07
C LYS A 120 0.97 21.26 7.70
N PHE A 121 1.92 20.38 7.42
CA PHE A 121 2.65 20.38 6.16
C PHE A 121 1.72 20.28 4.94
N HIS A 122 0.70 19.44 5.06
CA HIS A 122 -0.26 19.12 4.00
C HIS A 122 -1.20 20.28 3.60
N GLU A 123 -1.28 21.34 4.40
CA GLU A 123 -2.12 22.52 4.10
C GLU A 123 -1.56 23.33 2.93
N ASN A 124 -0.24 23.34 2.77
CA ASN A 124 0.45 24.18 1.78
C ASN A 124 1.28 23.39 0.78
N ASN A 125 1.59 22.13 1.09
CA ASN A 125 2.49 21.29 0.30
C ASN A 125 1.92 19.88 0.20
N SER A 126 2.35 19.12 -0.82
CA SER A 126 2.06 17.68 -0.90
C SER A 126 3.33 16.88 -1.09
N LEU A 127 3.44 15.78 -0.36
CA LEU A 127 4.53 14.81 -0.53
C LEU A 127 3.93 13.43 -0.73
N ASN A 128 4.26 12.81 -1.85
CA ASN A 128 3.85 11.45 -2.18
C ASN A 128 5.05 10.50 -2.17
N VAL A 129 4.88 9.27 -1.71
CA VAL A 129 5.83 8.19 -1.93
C VAL A 129 5.23 7.24 -2.97
N GLU A 130 5.79 7.26 -4.17
CA GLU A 130 5.37 6.43 -5.29
C GLU A 130 6.19 5.14 -5.33
N THR A 131 5.50 4.01 -5.45
CA THR A 131 6.11 2.70 -5.60
C THR A 131 5.58 2.01 -6.86
N ALA A 132 6.11 0.83 -7.19
CA ALA A 132 5.57 0.04 -8.28
C ALA A 132 4.09 -0.36 -8.09
N ALA A 133 3.61 -0.45 -6.85
CA ALA A 133 2.29 -1.00 -6.51
C ALA A 133 1.27 0.06 -6.07
N ALA A 134 1.70 1.12 -5.40
CA ALA A 134 0.83 2.14 -4.82
C ALA A 134 1.52 3.50 -4.72
N ILE A 135 0.69 4.55 -4.58
CA ILE A 135 1.09 5.92 -4.25
C ILE A 135 0.62 6.21 -2.83
N CYS A 136 1.53 6.65 -1.98
CA CYS A 136 1.28 6.96 -0.57
C CYS A 136 1.31 8.48 -0.38
N GLY A 137 0.16 9.12 -0.22
CA GLY A 137 0.04 10.55 0.01
C GLY A 137 0.08 10.88 1.50
N ALA A 138 1.06 11.69 1.90
CA ALA A 138 1.25 12.07 3.29
C ALA A 138 0.29 13.18 3.73
N ILE A 139 -0.35 13.03 4.88
CA ILE A 139 -1.23 14.04 5.50
C ILE A 139 -0.65 14.38 6.88
N GLY A 140 0.45 15.15 6.89
CA GLY A 140 1.12 15.65 8.11
C GLY A 140 1.47 14.53 9.10
N CYS A 141 2.38 13.64 8.71
CA CYS A 141 2.51 12.34 9.37
C CYS A 141 3.94 11.81 9.41
N LYS A 142 4.11 10.79 10.26
CA LYS A 142 5.30 9.94 10.30
C LYS A 142 4.91 8.55 9.81
N PHE A 143 5.56 8.09 8.75
CA PHE A 143 5.21 6.81 8.16
C PHE A 143 6.43 6.16 7.49
N THR A 144 6.37 4.85 7.34
CA THR A 144 7.43 4.08 6.71
C THR A 144 6.87 3.33 5.50
N VAL A 145 7.61 3.38 4.38
CA VAL A 145 7.32 2.63 3.16
C VAL A 145 8.52 1.74 2.85
N SER A 146 8.28 0.45 2.68
CA SER A 146 9.26 -0.54 2.26
C SER A 146 8.83 -1.11 0.91
N SER A 147 9.72 -1.16 -0.07
CA SER A 147 9.51 -1.77 -1.38
C SER A 147 10.57 -2.86 -1.59
N THR A 148 10.15 -4.10 -1.76
CA THR A 148 11.04 -5.23 -1.97
C THR A 148 10.55 -6.10 -3.12
N THR A 149 11.48 -6.71 -3.84
CA THR A 149 11.15 -7.73 -4.84
C THR A 149 11.28 -9.13 -4.24
N GLU A 150 10.21 -9.90 -4.28
CA GLU A 150 10.19 -11.30 -3.86
C GLU A 150 9.66 -12.16 -5.01
N ASN A 151 10.54 -12.95 -5.62
CA ASN A 151 10.26 -13.65 -6.88
C ASN A 151 9.79 -12.64 -7.95
N ASP A 152 8.60 -12.86 -8.53
CA ASP A 152 7.99 -11.99 -9.54
C ASP A 152 6.97 -11.00 -8.95
N LEU A 153 7.01 -10.78 -7.63
CA LEU A 153 6.13 -9.84 -6.92
C LEU A 153 6.93 -8.66 -6.38
N LYS A 154 6.46 -7.45 -6.69
CA LYS A 154 6.84 -6.24 -5.97
C LYS A 154 5.96 -6.13 -4.74
N VAL A 155 6.55 -6.30 -3.56
CA VAL A 155 5.88 -6.22 -2.26
C VAL A 155 6.18 -4.86 -1.64
N VAL A 156 5.12 -4.10 -1.39
CA VAL A 156 5.16 -2.81 -0.72
C VAL A 156 4.50 -2.95 0.63
N VAL A 157 5.18 -2.50 1.69
CA VAL A 157 4.63 -2.45 3.05
C VAL A 157 4.60 -1.01 3.50
N VAL A 158 3.45 -0.56 3.95
CA VAL A 158 3.24 0.80 4.45
C VAL A 158 2.76 0.74 5.89
N THR A 159 3.40 1.47 6.77
CA THR A 159 3.03 1.61 8.19
C THR A 159 2.86 3.09 8.52
N CYS A 160 1.74 3.45 9.14
CA CYS A 160 1.54 4.81 9.66
C CYS A 160 1.90 4.81 11.15
N ASP A 161 2.98 5.50 11.49
CA ASP A 161 3.49 5.56 12.86
C ASP A 161 2.81 6.69 13.64
N GLU A 162 2.56 7.84 12.98
CA GLU A 162 1.84 9.00 13.52
C GLU A 162 1.10 9.72 12.39
N GLY A 163 0.00 10.43 12.71
CA GLY A 163 -0.76 11.22 11.74
C GLY A 163 -1.67 10.38 10.84
N LYS A 164 -1.79 10.78 9.57
CA LYS A 164 -2.71 10.19 8.59
C LYS A 164 -2.04 10.02 7.23
N LEU A 165 -2.42 8.98 6.50
CA LEU A 165 -1.92 8.68 5.17
C LEU A 165 -3.06 8.26 4.25
N LYS A 166 -2.97 8.63 2.98
CA LYS A 166 -3.82 8.09 1.91
C LYS A 166 -3.00 7.12 1.04
N LEU A 167 -3.59 5.99 0.64
CA LEU A 167 -2.98 5.08 -0.34
C LEU A 167 -3.86 4.99 -1.58
N SER A 168 -3.26 5.05 -2.75
CA SER A 168 -3.97 4.92 -4.02
C SER A 168 -3.26 3.95 -4.95
N GLY A 169 -4.04 3.13 -5.64
CA GLY A 169 -3.57 2.24 -6.70
C GLY A 169 -4.56 2.18 -7.86
N PRO A 170 -4.30 1.39 -8.91
CA PRO A 170 -5.08 1.46 -10.16
C PRO A 170 -6.56 1.04 -10.05
N ASP A 171 -6.94 0.29 -9.02
CA ASP A 171 -8.31 -0.23 -8.81
C ASP A 171 -8.71 -0.24 -7.33
N PHE A 172 -8.00 0.51 -6.50
CA PHE A 172 -8.30 0.63 -5.09
C PHE A 172 -7.80 1.96 -4.55
N GLU A 173 -8.42 2.40 -3.46
CA GLU A 173 -7.97 3.53 -2.68
C GLU A 173 -8.19 3.21 -1.20
N ILE A 174 -7.20 3.45 -0.34
CA ILE A 174 -7.39 3.46 1.11
C ILE A 174 -7.38 4.95 1.47
N PRO A 175 -8.57 5.56 1.63
CA PRO A 175 -8.67 7.01 1.76
C PRO A 175 -8.01 7.53 3.03
N LEU A 176 -7.98 6.69 4.07
CA LEU A 176 -7.40 7.02 5.36
C LEU A 176 -6.77 5.78 6.00
N LEU A 177 -5.49 5.89 6.29
CA LEU A 177 -4.69 4.99 7.13
C LEU A 177 -4.22 5.82 8.32
N GLU A 178 -4.55 5.41 9.53
CA GLU A 178 -4.25 6.17 10.75
C GLU A 178 -3.06 5.56 11.51
N LYS A 179 -2.66 6.23 12.60
CA LYS A 179 -1.63 5.73 13.49
C LYS A 179 -1.88 4.26 13.87
N ASP A 180 -0.80 3.49 13.83
CA ASP A 180 -0.77 2.05 14.12
C ASP A 180 -1.42 1.15 13.06
N ASP A 181 -1.95 1.69 11.97
CA ASP A 181 -2.40 0.87 10.84
C ASP A 181 -1.22 0.50 9.91
N ALA A 182 -1.35 -0.66 9.26
CA ALA A 182 -0.40 -1.09 8.24
C ALA A 182 -1.03 -1.97 7.16
N ALA A 183 -0.61 -1.71 5.92
CA ALA A 183 -1.04 -2.44 4.73
C ALA A 183 0.16 -3.02 3.99
N SER A 184 0.00 -4.25 3.48
CA SER A 184 0.92 -4.87 2.54
C SER A 184 0.25 -4.96 1.17
N ILE A 185 0.87 -4.38 0.15
CA ILE A 185 0.43 -4.41 -1.24
C ILE A 185 1.45 -5.17 -2.07
N SER A 186 1.07 -6.32 -2.60
CA SER A 186 1.88 -7.10 -3.54
C SER A 186 1.34 -6.90 -4.96
N LYS A 187 2.21 -6.70 -5.93
CA LYS A 187 1.86 -6.57 -7.34
C LYS A 187 2.75 -7.44 -8.21
N ALA A 188 2.14 -8.21 -9.11
CA ALA A 188 2.89 -8.98 -10.11
C ALA A 188 3.53 -8.05 -11.15
N VAL A 189 4.69 -8.45 -11.70
CA VAL A 189 5.42 -7.69 -12.73
C VAL A 189 4.54 -7.44 -13.97
N GLU A 190 3.74 -8.42 -14.36
CA GLU A 190 2.80 -8.34 -15.50
C GLU A 190 1.57 -7.46 -15.21
N LYS A 191 1.44 -6.89 -14.01
CA LYS A 191 0.40 -5.93 -13.57
C LYS A 191 -1.03 -6.47 -13.54
N ASP A 192 -1.23 -7.74 -13.86
CA ASP A 192 -2.55 -8.38 -13.89
C ASP A 192 -3.05 -8.79 -12.50
N PHE A 193 -2.19 -8.75 -11.48
CA PHE A 193 -2.54 -9.14 -10.12
C PHE A 193 -2.05 -8.12 -9.09
N ILE A 194 -2.96 -7.72 -8.19
CA ILE A 194 -2.67 -6.99 -6.96
C ILE A 194 -3.27 -7.74 -5.78
N ARG A 195 -2.50 -7.87 -4.70
CA ARG A 195 -2.99 -8.33 -3.40
C ARG A 195 -2.76 -7.24 -2.37
N ILE A 196 -3.79 -6.91 -1.62
CA ILE A 196 -3.73 -5.99 -0.48
C ILE A 196 -4.05 -6.82 0.75
N LYS A 197 -3.25 -6.70 1.80
CA LYS A 197 -3.47 -7.38 3.08
C LYS A 197 -3.41 -6.35 4.20
N ASN A 198 -4.42 -6.36 5.06
CA ASN A 198 -4.33 -5.66 6.34
C ASN A 198 -3.42 -6.50 7.26
N ILE A 199 -2.27 -5.93 7.65
CA ILE A 199 -1.30 -6.57 8.53
C ILE A 199 -1.28 -5.96 9.93
N LYS A 200 -1.92 -4.80 10.15
CA LYS A 200 -2.07 -4.14 11.46
C LYS A 200 -3.23 -3.14 11.39
N GLY A 201 -4.01 -3.07 12.48
CA GLY A 201 -5.09 -2.08 12.62
C GLY A 201 -6.37 -2.44 11.86
N SER A 202 -7.16 -1.43 11.48
CA SER A 202 -8.41 -1.60 10.71
C SER A 202 -8.68 -0.35 9.89
N PHE A 203 -8.97 -0.51 8.61
CA PHE A 203 -9.18 0.61 7.71
C PHE A 203 -10.16 0.26 6.58
N ASN A 204 -10.82 1.27 6.05
CA ASN A 204 -11.70 1.12 4.90
C ASN A 204 -10.90 1.12 3.59
N ILE A 205 -11.33 0.31 2.63
CA ILE A 205 -10.79 0.34 1.27
C ILE A 205 -11.91 0.68 0.30
N ALA A 206 -11.74 1.72 -0.50
CA ALA A 206 -12.61 2.05 -1.62
C ALA A 206 -12.28 1.17 -2.83
N LEU A 207 -13.29 0.45 -3.30
CA LEU A 207 -13.26 -0.46 -4.45
C LEU A 207 -14.46 -0.15 -5.36
N LYS A 208 -14.49 -0.71 -6.57
CA LYS A 208 -15.67 -0.67 -7.43
C LYS A 208 -16.42 -2.00 -7.38
N ASN A 209 -17.75 -1.93 -7.27
CA ASN A 209 -18.63 -3.10 -7.37
C ASN A 209 -18.87 -3.49 -8.84
N SER A 210 -19.72 -4.50 -9.07
CA SER A 210 -20.03 -4.98 -10.43
C SER A 210 -20.81 -3.99 -11.31
N GLN A 211 -21.40 -2.95 -10.72
CA GLN A 211 -22.05 -1.85 -11.42
C GLN A 211 -21.09 -0.67 -11.66
N GLY A 212 -19.83 -0.79 -11.21
CA GLY A 212 -18.82 0.27 -11.28
C GLY A 212 -18.94 1.34 -10.19
N GLU A 213 -19.86 1.17 -9.23
CA GLU A 213 -20.08 2.09 -8.13
C GLU A 213 -19.07 1.86 -7.01
N ALA A 214 -18.75 2.92 -6.26
CA ALA A 214 -17.81 2.83 -5.14
C ALA A 214 -18.42 2.06 -3.96
N VAL A 215 -17.67 1.09 -3.43
CA VAL A 215 -17.96 0.37 -2.19
C VAL A 215 -16.78 0.49 -1.24
N ASN A 216 -17.04 0.61 0.06
CA ASN A 216 -16.02 0.84 1.08
C ASN A 216 -16.03 -0.25 2.15
N PRO A 217 -15.66 -1.50 1.84
CA PRO A 217 -15.54 -2.55 2.86
C PRO A 217 -14.49 -2.19 3.92
N ASP A 218 -14.82 -2.52 5.18
CA ASP A 218 -13.90 -2.43 6.31
C ASP A 218 -12.97 -3.65 6.30
N LEU A 219 -11.66 -3.41 6.17
CA LEU A 219 -10.66 -4.46 6.22
C LEU A 219 -10.14 -4.60 7.64
N LYS A 220 -10.55 -5.68 8.32
CA LYS A 220 -10.04 -6.07 9.63
C LYS A 220 -8.68 -6.74 9.52
N LEU A 221 -7.98 -6.85 10.65
CA LEU A 221 -6.69 -7.52 10.71
C LEU A 221 -6.72 -8.91 10.05
N GLY A 222 -5.79 -9.15 9.13
CA GLY A 222 -5.65 -10.42 8.42
C GLY A 222 -6.50 -10.55 7.16
N TYR A 223 -7.47 -9.67 6.94
CA TYR A 223 -8.23 -9.62 5.69
C TYR A 223 -7.30 -9.38 4.50
N SER A 224 -7.70 -9.88 3.34
CA SER A 224 -7.01 -9.57 2.09
C SER A 224 -7.95 -9.33 0.92
N VAL A 225 -7.60 -8.37 0.07
CA VAL A 225 -8.26 -8.09 -1.19
C VAL A 225 -7.34 -8.55 -2.31
N LYS A 226 -7.87 -9.34 -3.24
CA LYS A 226 -7.19 -9.76 -4.47
C LYS A 226 -7.88 -9.11 -5.65
N ILE A 227 -7.11 -8.44 -6.49
CA ILE A 227 -7.59 -7.78 -7.70
C ILE A 227 -6.88 -8.43 -8.89
N TYR A 228 -7.66 -9.08 -9.74
CA TYR A 228 -7.20 -9.65 -11.00
C TYR A 228 -7.68 -8.78 -12.15
N ARG A 229 -6.84 -8.64 -13.17
CA ARG A 229 -7.12 -7.89 -14.38
C ARG A 229 -6.85 -8.76 -15.59
N GLU A 230 -7.71 -8.65 -16.58
CA GLU A 230 -7.52 -9.34 -17.85
C GLU A 230 -8.01 -8.45 -18.98
N VAL A 231 -7.21 -8.31 -20.03
CA VAL A 231 -7.65 -7.64 -21.25
C VAL A 231 -8.68 -8.53 -21.94
N SER A 232 -9.87 -7.98 -22.18
CA SER A 232 -10.94 -8.68 -22.89
C SER A 232 -10.48 -9.15 -24.28
N PRO A 233 -11.08 -10.22 -24.83
CA PRO A 233 -10.68 -10.76 -26.14
C PRO A 233 -10.75 -9.75 -27.29
N SER A 234 -11.61 -8.73 -27.19
CA SER A 234 -11.70 -7.65 -28.18
C SER A 234 -10.57 -6.63 -28.12
N GLY A 235 -9.73 -6.66 -27.08
CA GLY A 235 -8.62 -5.72 -26.90
C GLY A 235 -9.04 -4.30 -26.48
N ASN A 236 -10.33 -4.04 -26.29
CA ASN A 236 -10.88 -2.71 -26.02
C ASN A 236 -11.17 -2.46 -24.54
N ASN A 237 -11.42 -3.51 -23.77
CA ASN A 237 -11.78 -3.41 -22.36
C ASN A 237 -10.85 -4.20 -21.46
N MET A 238 -10.75 -3.76 -20.21
CA MET A 238 -10.16 -4.48 -19.08
C MET A 238 -11.27 -5.05 -18.22
N LEU A 239 -11.26 -6.37 -18.01
CA LEU A 239 -12.06 -7.07 -17.02
C LEU A 239 -11.32 -7.01 -15.69
N VAL A 240 -12.00 -6.61 -14.62
CA VAL A 240 -11.44 -6.53 -13.27
C VAL A 240 -12.27 -7.40 -12.33
N TYR A 241 -11.61 -8.34 -11.66
CA TYR A 241 -12.20 -9.20 -10.64
C TYR A 241 -11.62 -8.86 -9.28
N VAL A 242 -12.47 -8.59 -8.30
CA VAL A 242 -12.09 -8.24 -6.94
C VAL A 242 -12.63 -9.31 -6.01
N LEU A 243 -11.76 -9.92 -5.20
CA LEU A 243 -12.12 -10.91 -4.19
C LEU A 243 -11.67 -10.40 -2.82
N ILE A 244 -12.61 -10.34 -1.87
CA ILE A 244 -12.33 -10.02 -0.47
C ILE A 244 -12.34 -11.31 0.33
N LEU A 245 -11.25 -11.57 1.04
CA LEU A 245 -11.00 -12.80 1.78
C LEU A 245 -10.83 -12.50 3.26
N THR A 246 -11.49 -13.29 4.11
CA THR A 246 -11.28 -13.30 5.56
C THR A 246 -9.89 -13.84 5.91
N PRO A 247 -9.42 -13.73 7.17
CA PRO A 247 -8.14 -14.28 7.59
C PRO A 247 -8.03 -15.80 7.41
N GLU A 248 -9.16 -16.52 7.45
CA GLU A 248 -9.26 -17.96 7.18
C GLU A 248 -9.24 -18.30 5.69
N GLY A 249 -9.17 -17.29 4.81
CA GLY A 249 -9.18 -17.45 3.36
C GLY A 249 -10.57 -17.69 2.76
N LYS A 250 -11.65 -17.50 3.52
CA LYS A 250 -13.01 -17.59 3.00
C LYS A 250 -13.38 -16.32 2.24
N THR A 251 -14.11 -16.47 1.14
CA THR A 251 -14.59 -15.32 0.36
C THR A 251 -15.74 -14.64 1.10
N GLU A 252 -15.55 -13.35 1.41
CA GLU A 252 -16.58 -12.49 1.99
C GLU A 252 -17.39 -11.77 0.89
N ALA A 253 -16.71 -11.28 -0.14
CA ALA A 253 -17.35 -10.64 -1.28
C ALA A 253 -16.55 -10.84 -2.57
N THR A 254 -17.26 -10.83 -3.70
CA THR A 254 -16.69 -10.87 -5.04
C THR A 254 -17.36 -9.81 -5.91
N TYR A 255 -16.56 -9.04 -6.62
CA TYR A 255 -17.03 -8.06 -7.61
C TYR A 255 -16.36 -8.34 -8.95
N ALA A 256 -17.08 -8.06 -10.04
CA ALA A 256 -16.54 -8.13 -11.38
C ALA A 256 -17.10 -6.97 -12.21
N TYR A 257 -16.21 -6.14 -12.76
CA TYR A 257 -16.62 -5.01 -13.61
C TYR A 257 -15.68 -4.85 -14.80
N THR A 258 -16.16 -4.14 -15.82
CA THR A 258 -15.44 -3.86 -17.05
C THR A 258 -15.14 -2.37 -17.14
N ARG A 259 -13.95 -1.99 -17.59
CA ARG A 259 -13.62 -0.60 -17.91
C ARG A 259 -12.90 -0.50 -19.27
N PRO A 260 -13.05 0.60 -20.01
CA PRO A 260 -12.28 0.80 -21.24
C PRO A 260 -10.78 0.85 -20.94
N LEU A 261 -9.97 0.41 -21.91
CA LEU A 261 -8.53 0.62 -21.88
C LEU A 261 -8.20 2.04 -22.37
N ASP A 262 -7.25 2.71 -21.70
CA ASP A 262 -6.77 4.03 -22.13
C ASP A 262 -6.10 3.98 -23.51
N THR A 263 -5.56 2.83 -23.89
CA THR A 263 -4.99 2.57 -25.21
C THR A 263 -5.44 1.17 -25.67
N PRO A 264 -6.18 1.05 -26.79
CA PRO A 264 -6.58 -0.23 -27.33
C PRO A 264 -5.36 -1.12 -27.58
N VAL A 265 -5.44 -2.38 -27.16
CA VAL A 265 -4.40 -3.37 -27.42
C VAL A 265 -4.87 -4.19 -28.62
N ALA A 266 -3.98 -4.43 -29.59
CA ALA A 266 -4.30 -5.30 -30.71
C ALA A 266 -4.80 -6.65 -30.16
N PRO A 267 -5.94 -7.17 -30.65
CA PRO A 267 -6.46 -8.45 -30.17
C PRO A 267 -5.35 -9.50 -30.33
N LYS A 268 -5.07 -10.26 -29.27
CA LYS A 268 -4.14 -11.38 -29.36
C LYS A 268 -4.71 -12.32 -30.42
N SER A 269 -4.11 -12.31 -31.61
CA SER A 269 -4.44 -13.24 -32.68
C SER A 269 -4.46 -14.63 -32.05
N ALA A 270 -5.61 -15.29 -32.05
CA ALA A 270 -5.73 -16.65 -31.51
C ALA A 270 -4.60 -17.46 -32.14
N GLU A 271 -3.62 -17.86 -31.32
CA GLU A 271 -2.49 -18.65 -31.74
C GLU A 271 -3.09 -19.91 -32.34
N LYS A 272 -3.09 -19.99 -33.67
CA LYS A 272 -3.47 -21.20 -34.40
C LYS A 272 -2.48 -22.24 -33.90
N LYS A 273 -2.93 -23.11 -32.99
CA LYS A 273 -2.20 -24.34 -32.69
C LYS A 273 -2.10 -25.09 -34.01
N ASP A 274 -0.96 -24.95 -34.67
CA ASP A 274 -0.60 -25.79 -35.81
C ASP A 274 -0.60 -27.22 -35.29
N ALA A 275 -1.68 -27.93 -35.61
CA ALA A 275 -1.72 -29.37 -35.53
C ALA A 275 -0.65 -29.87 -36.50
N THR A 276 0.54 -30.15 -35.98
CA THR A 276 1.57 -30.87 -36.73
C THR A 276 1.07 -32.30 -36.88
N GLU A 277 0.38 -32.53 -37.98
CA GLU A 277 -0.09 -33.82 -38.44
C GLU A 277 1.16 -34.69 -38.70
N THR A 278 1.46 -35.59 -37.77
CA THR A 278 2.44 -36.64 -37.99
C THR A 278 1.77 -37.65 -38.91
N LYS A 279 2.21 -37.73 -40.17
CA LYS A 279 1.78 -38.76 -41.11
C LYS A 279 2.15 -40.12 -40.55
N ASP A 280 1.13 -40.90 -40.18
CA ASP A 280 1.22 -42.34 -39.98
C ASP A 280 0.32 -42.99 -41.05
N ASP A 281 0.94 -43.80 -41.91
CA ASP A 281 0.31 -44.47 -43.03
C ASP A 281 -0.41 -45.73 -42.53
N GLY A 282 -1.73 -45.72 -42.40
CA GLY A 282 -2.44 -46.96 -42.07
C GLY A 282 -3.96 -46.89 -41.86
N GLN A 283 -4.70 -47.10 -42.93
CA GLN A 283 -6.07 -47.67 -42.97
C GLN A 283 -7.20 -46.98 -42.16
N GLY A 284 -7.91 -46.09 -42.87
CA GLY A 284 -9.36 -46.13 -43.05
C GLY A 284 -10.29 -46.16 -41.83
N ILE A 285 -10.68 -44.99 -41.32
CA ILE A 285 -11.98 -44.76 -40.66
C ILE A 285 -12.50 -43.36 -41.04
N VAL A 286 -13.82 -43.29 -41.27
CA VAL A 286 -14.65 -42.16 -41.73
C VAL A 286 -14.55 -40.92 -40.81
N PRO A 287 -14.58 -39.67 -41.33
CA PRO A 287 -14.41 -38.48 -40.50
C PRO A 287 -15.66 -38.16 -39.66
N ILE A 288 -15.50 -38.10 -38.34
CA ILE A 288 -16.48 -37.52 -37.41
C ILE A 288 -16.07 -36.06 -37.17
N THR A 289 -16.92 -35.13 -37.60
CA THR A 289 -16.77 -33.69 -37.36
C THR A 289 -16.98 -33.42 -35.88
N THR A 290 -15.95 -33.00 -35.15
CA THR A 290 -16.08 -32.64 -33.74
C THR A 290 -16.14 -31.13 -33.61
N THR A 291 -17.34 -30.60 -33.41
CA THR A 291 -17.58 -29.18 -33.12
C THR A 291 -17.23 -28.93 -31.66
N THR A 292 -16.12 -28.22 -31.39
CA THR A 292 -15.77 -27.80 -30.02
C THR A 292 -16.74 -26.70 -29.58
N THR A 293 -17.74 -27.07 -28.79
CA THR A 293 -18.64 -26.15 -28.11
C THR A 293 -18.01 -25.78 -26.77
N THR A 294 -17.63 -24.52 -26.57
CA THR A 294 -17.15 -24.04 -25.26
C THR A 294 -18.35 -23.80 -24.35
N THR A 295 -18.66 -24.76 -23.48
CA THR A 295 -19.70 -24.60 -22.45
C THR A 295 -19.11 -23.88 -21.23
N THR A 296 -19.51 -22.63 -21.01
CA THR A 296 -19.27 -21.93 -19.75
C THR A 296 -20.18 -22.54 -18.68
N THR A 297 -19.61 -23.26 -17.72
CA THR A 297 -20.39 -23.83 -16.60
C THR A 297 -20.48 -22.81 -15.47
N THR A 298 -21.64 -22.15 -15.34
CA THR A 298 -21.98 -21.40 -14.13
C THR A 298 -22.50 -22.39 -13.09
N THR A 299 -21.71 -22.65 -12.05
CA THR A 299 -22.15 -23.50 -10.93
C THR A 299 -22.95 -22.66 -9.94
N THR A 300 -24.28 -22.64 -10.09
CA THR A 300 -25.18 -22.14 -9.05
C THR A 300 -25.43 -23.27 -8.06
N THR A 301 -24.85 -23.18 -6.86
CA THR A 301 -25.15 -24.12 -5.78
C THR A 301 -26.45 -23.70 -5.11
N THR A 302 -27.57 -24.27 -5.54
CA THR A 302 -28.84 -24.21 -4.80
C THR A 302 -28.80 -25.25 -3.69
N MET A 303 -28.65 -24.79 -2.44
CA MET A 303 -28.88 -25.62 -1.27
C MET A 303 -30.38 -25.99 -1.19
N PRO A 304 -30.74 -27.25 -0.93
CA PRO A 304 -32.12 -27.61 -0.64
C PRO A 304 -32.58 -26.99 0.69
N PRO A 305 -33.84 -26.57 0.82
CA PRO A 305 -34.38 -26.09 2.08
C PRO A 305 -34.47 -27.28 3.03
N LYS A 306 -33.62 -27.30 4.08
CA LYS A 306 -33.84 -28.16 5.23
C LYS A 306 -34.73 -27.43 6.22
N ASP A 307 -35.94 -27.94 6.32
CA ASP A 307 -36.91 -27.86 7.40
C ASP A 307 -36.48 -27.06 8.63
N PHE A 308 -36.97 -25.82 8.72
CA PHE A 308 -37.12 -25.14 9.99
C PHE A 308 -38.36 -25.72 10.69
N GLN A 309 -38.16 -26.63 11.64
CA GLN A 309 -39.15 -26.83 12.70
C GLN A 309 -38.96 -25.76 13.76
N THR A 310 -39.94 -24.86 13.83
CA THR A 310 -40.30 -24.10 15.01
C THR A 310 -40.59 -25.03 16.19
N LEU A 311 -39.81 -24.93 17.26
CA LEU A 311 -40.28 -25.25 18.61
C LEU A 311 -39.87 -24.11 19.55
N THR A 312 -40.92 -23.48 20.05
CA THR A 312 -41.00 -22.50 21.13
C THR A 312 -40.46 -23.07 22.44
N GLY A 313 -39.79 -22.23 23.25
CA GLY A 313 -39.34 -22.63 24.58
C GLY A 313 -38.59 -21.55 25.35
N ARG A 314 -39.34 -20.65 25.97
CA ARG A 314 -38.88 -19.73 27.02
C ARG A 314 -38.39 -20.56 28.23
N THR A 315 -37.26 -20.21 28.87
CA THR A 315 -37.08 -20.01 30.33
C THR A 315 -35.61 -19.70 30.67
N THR A 316 -35.46 -18.76 31.61
CA THR A 316 -34.28 -18.22 32.30
C THR A 316 -33.32 -19.25 32.91
N ALA A 317 -32.00 -18.96 32.88
CA ALA A 317 -31.12 -19.04 34.06
C ALA A 317 -29.71 -18.50 33.76
N THR A 318 -29.24 -17.63 34.63
CA THR A 318 -27.86 -17.18 34.81
C THR A 318 -27.01 -18.29 35.39
N VAL A 319 -25.88 -18.68 34.77
CA VAL A 319 -24.74 -19.31 35.47
C VAL A 319 -23.42 -18.91 34.80
N VAL A 320 -22.49 -18.48 35.66
CA VAL A 320 -21.09 -18.12 35.45
C VAL A 320 -20.26 -19.38 35.16
N GLY A 321 -19.30 -19.34 34.24
CA GLY A 321 -18.35 -20.43 34.04
C GLY A 321 -17.31 -20.17 32.97
N GLU A 322 -16.12 -19.80 33.42
CA GLU A 322 -14.87 -19.66 32.66
C GLU A 322 -14.42 -21.02 32.11
N LEU A 323 -14.06 -21.12 30.82
CA LEU A 323 -13.50 -22.34 30.22
C LEU A 323 -12.04 -22.10 29.83
N ILE A 324 -11.12 -22.67 30.61
CA ILE A 324 -9.70 -22.78 30.30
C ILE A 324 -9.51 -24.05 29.47
N THR A 325 -9.05 -23.92 28.23
CA THR A 325 -8.70 -25.06 27.38
C THR A 325 -7.19 -25.34 27.51
N THR A 326 -6.83 -26.43 28.19
CA THR A 326 -5.45 -26.92 28.26
C THR A 326 -5.26 -28.05 27.24
N THR A 327 -4.40 -27.84 26.24
CA THR A 327 -4.06 -28.86 25.23
C THR A 327 -2.88 -29.69 25.71
N THR A 328 -3.13 -30.93 26.13
CA THR A 328 -2.09 -31.93 26.40
C THR A 328 -1.55 -32.55 25.10
N ARG A 329 -0.23 -32.53 24.93
CA ARG A 329 0.51 -33.12 23.81
C ARG A 329 0.77 -34.61 24.09
N PRO A 330 0.62 -35.54 23.12
CA PRO A 330 0.95 -36.94 23.33
C PRO A 330 2.47 -37.17 23.36
N SER A 331 2.89 -38.08 24.23
CA SER A 331 4.28 -38.52 24.44
C SER A 331 4.72 -39.49 23.32
N PRO A 332 6.00 -39.45 22.86
CA PRO A 332 6.52 -40.40 21.89
C PRO A 332 6.83 -41.77 22.53
N THR A 333 6.54 -42.83 21.78
CA THR A 333 6.84 -44.24 22.09
C THR A 333 8.34 -44.53 21.88
N PRO A 334 9.02 -45.31 22.73
CA PRO A 334 10.41 -45.68 22.53
C PRO A 334 10.56 -46.71 21.40
N VAL A 335 11.51 -46.48 20.51
CA VAL A 335 11.96 -47.45 19.50
C VAL A 335 12.99 -48.36 20.16
N GLY A 336 12.70 -49.67 20.18
CA GLY A 336 13.60 -50.69 20.70
C GLY A 336 14.81 -50.91 19.79
N GLU A 337 15.96 -51.10 20.42
CA GLU A 337 17.23 -51.49 19.81
C GLU A 337 17.17 -52.92 19.25
N ARG A 338 17.74 -53.10 18.05
CA ARG A 338 18.36 -54.34 17.58
C ARG A 338 19.61 -53.98 16.79
#